data_AF-H8WU86-F1
#
_entry.id   AF-H8WU86-F1
#
_cell.length_a   1.000
_cell.length_b   1.000
_cell.length_c   1.000
_cell.angle_alpha   90.00
_cell.angle_beta   90.00
_cell.angle_gamma   90.00
#
_symmetry.space_group_name_H-M   'P 1'
#
loop_
_entity.id
_entity.type
_entity.pdbx_description
1 polymer ?
#
loop_
_entity_poly.entity_id
_entity_poly.type
_entity_poly.pdbx_seq_one_letter_code
_entity_poly.pdbx_strand_id
1 'polypeptide(L)'
;PGLTHGTNRVTVPNPSKSTVDQGVNDLLQRWTDRHDKYPEHAAKISYDESMVNSKEQLKAKFGLGFEKIAAKLNVNFEAIHKHERQVAIASFKQIYYTVAMDTPT
;
A
#
# COMPACT_ATOMS: atom_id res chain seq x y z
N PRO A 1 -1.30 -14.77 9.39
CA PRO A 1 -1.73 -16.20 9.53
C PRO A 1 -1.67 -16.62 11.01
N GLY A 2 -2.44 -17.61 11.45
CA GLY A 2 -2.28 -18.16 12.81
C GLY A 2 -2.89 -17.36 13.97
N LEU A 3 -3.49 -16.20 13.72
CA LEU A 3 -4.43 -15.56 14.63
C LEU A 3 -5.83 -16.14 14.39
N THR A 4 -6.27 -17.05 15.25
CA THR A 4 -7.55 -17.77 15.16
C THR A 4 -8.44 -17.50 16.36
N HIS A 5 -9.70 -17.95 16.34
CA HIS A 5 -10.65 -17.87 17.46
C HIS A 5 -10.83 -16.44 18.04
N GLY A 6 -10.91 -15.43 17.17
CA GLY A 6 -11.14 -14.03 17.57
C GLY A 6 -9.88 -13.26 17.98
N THR A 7 -8.70 -13.91 18.04
CA THR A 7 -7.43 -13.22 18.33
C THR A 7 -6.96 -12.29 17.21
N ASN A 8 -7.59 -12.36 16.04
CA ASN A 8 -7.38 -11.49 14.88
C ASN A 8 -8.26 -10.23 14.86
N ARG A 9 -8.95 -9.92 15.96
CA ARG A 9 -9.88 -8.78 16.07
C ARG A 9 -9.57 -7.94 17.31
N VAL A 10 -9.87 -6.65 17.21
CA VAL A 10 -9.82 -5.69 18.31
C VAL A 10 -10.97 -4.70 18.16
N THR A 11 -11.62 -4.37 19.27
CA THR A 11 -12.62 -3.30 19.31
C THR A 11 -11.95 -2.06 19.88
N VAL A 12 -12.03 -0.95 19.15
CA VAL A 12 -11.45 0.33 19.56
C VAL A 12 -12.59 1.25 20.01
N PRO A 13 -12.82 1.42 21.32
CA PRO A 13 -13.77 2.42 21.81
C PRO A 13 -13.24 3.82 21.48
N ASN A 14 -14.11 4.72 21.02
CA ASN A 14 -13.77 6.09 20.62
C ASN A 14 -12.64 6.13 19.57
N PRO A 15 -12.93 5.74 18.31
CA PRO A 15 -11.91 5.64 17.28
C PRO A 15 -11.33 7.01 16.94
N SER A 16 -10.01 7.11 17.06
CA SER A 16 -9.17 8.20 16.62
C SER A 16 -7.96 7.60 15.91
N LYS A 17 -7.17 8.40 15.19
CA LYS A 17 -5.98 7.88 14.51
C LYS A 17 -5.07 7.11 15.49
N SER A 18 -4.78 7.69 16.66
CA SER A 18 -3.88 7.08 17.64
C SER A 18 -4.47 5.80 18.25
N THR A 19 -5.76 5.80 18.61
CA THR A 19 -6.39 4.62 19.22
C THR A 19 -6.54 3.47 18.22
N VAL A 20 -6.78 3.77 16.94
CA VAL A 20 -6.79 2.77 15.87
C VAL A 20 -5.38 2.23 15.60
N ASP A 21 -4.38 3.10 15.46
CA ASP A 21 -2.99 2.68 15.25
C ASP A 21 -2.51 1.76 16.39
N GLN A 22 -2.85 2.09 17.64
CA GLN A 22 -2.56 1.24 18.79
C GLN A 22 -3.23 -0.14 18.67
N GLY A 23 -4.53 -0.18 18.37
CA GLY A 23 -5.24 -1.45 18.20
C GLY A 23 -4.66 -2.32 17.08
N VAL A 24 -4.22 -1.71 15.98
CA VAL A 24 -3.52 -2.41 14.88
C VAL A 24 -2.17 -2.95 15.34
N ASN A 25 -1.38 -2.14 16.07
CA ASN A 25 -0.09 -2.56 16.61
C ASN A 25 -0.24 -3.71 17.60
N ASP A 26 -1.27 -3.70 18.44
CA ASP A 26 -1.56 -4.79 19.38
C ASP A 26 -1.85 -6.10 18.64
N LEU A 27 -2.61 -6.05 17.53
CA LEU A 27 -2.85 -7.22 16.69
C LEU A 27 -1.56 -7.74 16.04
N LEU A 28 -0.72 -6.82 15.55
CA LEU A 28 0.55 -7.18 14.95
C LEU A 28 1.50 -7.79 15.98
N GLN A 29 1.56 -7.25 17.20
CA GLN A 29 2.40 -7.79 18.28
C GLN A 29 1.97 -9.21 18.64
N ARG A 30 0.66 -9.47 18.80
CA ARG A 30 0.13 -10.83 19.05
C ARG A 30 0.53 -11.84 17.97
N TRP A 31 0.70 -11.36 16.73
CA TRP A 31 1.18 -12.20 15.63
C TRP A 31 2.69 -12.39 15.68
N THR A 32 3.46 -11.32 15.92
CA THR A 32 4.92 -11.36 16.04
C THR A 32 5.38 -12.24 17.20
N ASP A 33 4.63 -12.30 18.31
CA ASP A 33 4.91 -13.21 19.44
C ASP A 33 4.82 -14.70 19.05
N ARG A 34 4.31 -15.01 17.85
CA ARG A 34 4.23 -16.37 17.27
C ARG A 34 5.31 -16.62 16.21
N HIS A 35 6.36 -15.80 16.17
CA HIS A 35 7.41 -15.85 15.15
C HIS A 35 7.99 -17.25 14.93
N ASP A 36 8.21 -18.03 15.99
CA ASP A 36 8.73 -19.41 15.89
C ASP A 36 7.86 -20.35 15.02
N LYS A 37 6.56 -20.06 14.89
CA LYS A 37 5.62 -20.84 14.07
C LYS A 37 5.42 -20.25 12.67
N TYR A 38 5.74 -18.97 12.49
CA TYR A 38 5.56 -18.25 11.23
C TYR A 38 6.76 -17.32 10.98
N PRO A 39 7.97 -17.88 10.78
CA PRO A 39 9.20 -17.09 10.70
C PRO A 39 9.25 -16.22 9.43
N GLU A 40 8.60 -16.68 8.35
CA GLU A 40 8.54 -15.98 7.08
C GLU A 40 7.09 -15.84 6.60
N HIS A 41 6.75 -14.64 6.14
CA HIS A 41 5.47 -14.35 5.50
C HIS A 41 5.71 -13.65 4.16
N ALA A 42 5.42 -14.34 3.06
CA ALA A 42 5.54 -13.77 1.72
C ALA A 42 4.55 -12.62 1.51
N ALA A 43 5.01 -11.53 0.90
CA ALA A 43 4.13 -10.44 0.50
C ALA A 43 3.24 -10.85 -0.68
N LYS A 44 1.98 -10.42 -0.67
CA LYS A 44 1.16 -10.39 -1.89
C LYS A 44 1.61 -9.19 -2.72
N ILE A 45 2.04 -9.44 -3.95
CA ILE A 45 2.46 -8.39 -4.87
C ILE A 45 1.27 -7.87 -5.67
N SER A 46 1.09 -6.55 -5.71
CA SER A 46 0.27 -5.85 -6.70
C SER A 46 1.18 -5.08 -7.63
N TYR A 47 0.92 -5.18 -8.93
CA TYR A 47 1.73 -4.59 -9.99
C TYR A 47 0.82 -3.81 -10.94
N ASP A 48 1.22 -2.59 -11.24
CA ASP A 48 0.57 -1.73 -12.23
C ASP A 48 1.61 -1.00 -13.06
N GLU A 49 1.55 -1.09 -14.38
CA GLU A 49 2.50 -0.44 -15.29
C GLU A 49 1.79 0.42 -16.33
N SER A 50 2.42 1.52 -16.72
CA SER A 50 1.92 2.39 -17.78
C SER A 50 3.04 3.09 -18.52
N MET A 51 2.90 3.17 -19.84
CA MET A 51 3.63 4.16 -20.64
C MET A 51 3.21 5.56 -20.21
N VAL A 52 4.18 6.46 -20.19
CA VAL A 52 3.98 7.88 -19.90
C VAL A 52 3.62 8.59 -21.18
N ASN A 53 2.40 9.10 -21.25
CA ASN A 53 1.94 9.95 -22.35
C ASN A 53 1.68 11.39 -21.89
N SER A 54 1.10 11.55 -20.69
CA SER A 54 0.87 12.86 -20.07
C SER A 54 0.87 12.77 -18.55
N LYS A 55 1.01 13.92 -17.88
CA LYS A 55 0.95 14.01 -16.42
C LYS A 55 -0.45 13.64 -15.90
N GLU A 56 -1.49 14.05 -16.61
CA GLU A 56 -2.91 13.83 -16.28
C GLU A 56 -3.27 12.35 -16.34
N GLN A 57 -2.79 11.64 -17.36
CA GLN A 57 -2.96 10.19 -17.49
C GLN A 57 -2.35 9.45 -16.30
N LEU A 58 -1.15 9.85 -15.86
CA LEU A 58 -0.51 9.23 -14.70
C LEU A 58 -1.25 9.55 -13.39
N LYS A 59 -1.78 10.77 -13.24
CA LYS A 59 -2.65 11.10 -12.09
C LYS A 59 -3.93 10.28 -12.06
N ALA A 60 -4.54 10.03 -13.22
CA ALA A 60 -5.74 9.19 -13.31
C ALA A 60 -5.45 7.73 -12.93
N LYS A 61 -4.29 7.19 -13.33
CA LYS A 61 -3.92 5.79 -13.07
C LYS A 61 -3.39 5.55 -11.65
N PHE A 62 -2.53 6.44 -11.14
CA PHE A 62 -1.81 6.26 -9.87
C PHE A 62 -2.31 7.18 -8.74
N GLY A 63 -3.29 8.03 -9.02
CA GLY A 63 -3.89 8.97 -8.07
C GLY A 63 -3.16 10.32 -7.95
N LEU A 64 -3.80 11.29 -7.29
CA LEU A 64 -3.30 12.67 -7.14
C LEU A 64 -1.94 12.77 -6.43
N GLY A 65 -1.60 11.79 -5.58
CA GLY A 65 -0.30 11.71 -4.91
C GLY A 65 0.88 11.47 -5.86
N PHE A 66 0.61 11.04 -7.09
CA PHE A 66 1.62 10.70 -8.07
C PHE A 66 2.48 11.90 -8.51
N GLU A 67 1.98 13.15 -8.47
CA GLU A 67 2.79 14.30 -8.87
C GLU A 67 4.08 14.45 -8.05
N LYS A 68 3.98 14.20 -6.74
CA LYS A 68 5.15 14.24 -5.83
C LYS A 68 6.13 13.11 -6.13
N ILE A 69 5.65 11.97 -6.61
CA ILE A 69 6.47 10.82 -6.98
C ILE A 69 7.14 11.07 -8.34
N ALA A 70 6.40 11.55 -9.33
CA ALA A 70 6.91 11.89 -10.66
C ALA A 70 8.05 12.91 -10.60
N ALA A 71 7.93 13.92 -9.73
CA ALA A 71 8.98 14.90 -9.48
C ALA A 71 10.27 14.24 -8.95
N LYS A 72 10.16 13.25 -8.05
CA LYS A 72 11.31 12.49 -7.56
C LYS A 72 11.93 11.58 -8.62
N LEU A 73 11.12 11.09 -9.56
CA LEU A 73 11.55 10.23 -10.66
C LEU A 73 12.13 11.02 -11.86
N ASN A 74 12.15 12.36 -11.79
CA ASN A 74 12.69 13.24 -12.84
C ASN A 74 12.17 12.90 -14.25
N VAL A 75 10.88 12.60 -14.37
CA VAL A 75 10.25 12.24 -15.65
C VAL A 75 10.28 13.46 -16.58
N ASN A 76 11.04 13.37 -17.67
CA ASN A 76 11.12 14.43 -18.68
C ASN A 76 9.97 14.31 -19.68
N PHE A 77 8.85 14.95 -19.37
CA PHE A 77 7.66 14.95 -20.22
C PHE A 77 7.90 15.66 -21.57
N GLU A 78 8.78 16.66 -21.65
CA GLU A 78 9.06 17.35 -22.90
C GLU A 78 9.74 16.44 -23.93
N ALA A 79 10.74 15.67 -23.51
CA ALA A 79 11.42 14.69 -24.37
C ALA A 79 10.47 13.56 -24.82
N ILE A 80 9.51 13.19 -23.97
CA ILE A 80 8.46 12.22 -24.30
C ILE A 80 7.52 12.80 -25.36
N HIS A 81 7.06 14.04 -25.19
CA HIS A 81 6.22 14.74 -26.16
C HIS A 81 6.91 14.97 -27.51
N LYS A 82 8.22 15.18 -27.51
CA LYS A 82 9.03 15.31 -28.73
C LYS A 82 9.40 13.95 -29.37
N HIS A 83 8.91 12.84 -28.82
CA HIS A 83 9.26 11.47 -29.24
C HIS A 83 10.76 11.15 -29.18
N GLU A 84 11.54 11.88 -28.37
CA GLU A 84 12.97 11.66 -28.17
C GLU A 84 13.23 10.52 -27.19
N ARG A 85 12.25 10.20 -26.33
CA ARG A 85 12.33 9.14 -25.31
C ARG A 85 10.98 8.46 -25.10
N GLN A 86 11.03 7.17 -24.78
CA GLN A 86 9.89 6.41 -24.29
C GLN A 86 10.13 6.08 -22.81
N VAL A 87 9.13 6.32 -21.97
CA VAL A 87 9.21 6.08 -20.52
C VAL A 87 8.01 5.25 -20.10
N ALA A 88 8.28 4.20 -19.32
CA ALA A 88 7.27 3.43 -18.61
C ALA A 88 7.43 3.65 -17.11
N ILE A 89 6.33 3.61 -16.38
CA ILE A 89 6.29 3.70 -14.92
C ILE A 89 5.55 2.49 -14.39
N ALA A 90 6.21 1.77 -13.50
CA ALA A 90 5.67 0.63 -12.78
C ALA A 90 5.51 0.97 -11.30
N SER A 91 4.38 0.58 -10.73
CA SER A 91 4.06 0.64 -9.31
C SER A 91 4.07 -0.77 -8.76
N PHE A 92 4.90 -0.98 -7.72
CA PHE A 92 4.99 -2.24 -7.01
C PHE A 92 4.50 -2.02 -5.58
N LYS A 93 3.46 -2.77 -5.17
CA LYS A 93 2.98 -2.78 -3.78
C LYS A 93 3.14 -4.16 -3.18
N GLN A 94 3.97 -4.25 -2.15
CA GLN A 94 4.15 -5.46 -1.34
C GLN A 94 3.19 -5.41 -0.15
N ILE A 95 2.20 -6.29 -0.12
CA ILE A 95 1.16 -6.33 0.92
C ILE A 95 1.45 -7.51 1.86
N TYR A 96 1.90 -7.22 3.07
CA TYR A 96 2.14 -8.24 4.11
C TYR A 96 0.87 -8.59 4.88
N TYR A 97 0.05 -7.59 5.20
CA TYR A 97 -1.23 -7.78 5.86
C TYR A 97 -2.19 -6.65 5.48
N THR A 98 -3.48 -6.91 5.68
CA THR A 98 -4.56 -5.92 5.49
C THR A 98 -5.38 -5.89 6.76
N VAL A 99 -5.64 -4.70 7.28
CA VAL A 99 -6.63 -4.49 8.34
C VAL A 99 -7.94 -4.09 7.67
N ALA A 100 -9.02 -4.78 8.04
CA ALA A 100 -10.37 -4.50 7.58
C ALA A 100 -11.26 -4.20 8.78
N MET A 101 -12.29 -3.39 8.55
CA MET A 101 -13.35 -3.12 9.53
C MET A 101 -14.55 -3.98 9.17
N ASP A 102 -15.24 -4.51 10.18
CA ASP A 102 -16.52 -5.16 9.97
C ASP A 102 -17.57 -4.14 9.50
N THR A 103 -18.50 -4.60 8.67
CA THR A 103 -19.63 -3.77 8.25
C THR A 103 -20.42 -3.32 9.48
N PRO A 104 -20.71 -2.01 9.65
CA PRO A 104 -21.55 -1.52 10.73
C PRO A 104 -22.94 -2.15 10.68
N THR A 105 -23.50 -2.47 11.86
CA THR A 105 -24.89 -2.91 12.03
C THR A 105 -25.84 -1.74 12.20
#